data_AF-A0A4S8QKN2-F1
#
_entry.id   AF-A0A4S8QKN2-F1
#
_cell.length_a   1.000
_cell.length_b   1.000
_cell.length_c   1.000
_cell.angle_alpha   90.00
_cell.angle_beta   90.00
_cell.angle_gamma   90.00
#
_symmetry.space_group_name_H-M   'P 1'
#
loop_
_entity.id
_entity.type
_entity.pdbx_description
1 polymer ?
#
loop_
_entity_poly.entity_id
_entity_poly.type
_entity_poly.pdbx_seq_one_letter_code
_entity_poly.pdbx_strand_id
1 'polypeptide(L)'
;MGSKNNRGQAKLVPMSVKIAQEQNNKKEELAAKMSAADKKWYEQRAALNKIQSEKKAAWNKLQLEKKAAEEKKLADKKITEENAKKLAATIQYECIQKHYAIVLRENGDEKKLVIDLNFIADPPTDMMALMKVLPEYASSITKVQIKMIQPMQHGSRAVYQQRVNNMNKFVEQLNSFAITELDILVDIDNENNFQQLKLAAAFNGLKFQDWCMEYQIMTSSEHYPIERYSSYGKRLRGVYRTEFVTHLFPVQFRHMGDPQVTERYEH
;
A
#
# COMPACT_ATOMS: atom_id res chain seq x y z
N MET A 1 -14.59 -105.15 -32.88
CA MET A 1 -13.30 -104.84 -32.23
C MET A 1 -12.70 -103.60 -32.89
N GLY A 2 -12.30 -102.59 -32.08
CA GLY A 2 -11.40 -101.48 -32.45
C GLY A 2 -11.98 -100.41 -33.40
N SER A 3 -11.70 -99.12 -33.28
CA SER A 3 -10.96 -98.34 -32.29
C SER A 3 -11.22 -96.85 -32.59
N LYS A 4 -11.74 -96.11 -31.61
CA LYS A 4 -11.29 -94.81 -31.10
C LYS A 4 -10.82 -93.68 -32.06
N ASN A 5 -11.46 -92.53 -31.83
CA ASN A 5 -10.86 -91.20 -31.63
C ASN A 5 -10.51 -90.34 -32.87
N ASN A 6 -11.53 -89.66 -33.41
CA ASN A 6 -11.31 -88.31 -33.94
C ASN A 6 -11.31 -87.33 -32.76
N ARG A 7 -10.15 -87.27 -32.08
CA ARG A 7 -9.75 -86.12 -31.27
C ARG A 7 -9.99 -84.85 -32.08
N GLY A 8 -10.63 -83.86 -31.45
CA GLY A 8 -11.00 -82.60 -32.08
C GLY A 8 -9.87 -82.04 -32.94
N GLN A 9 -10.04 -82.09 -34.26
CA GLN A 9 -9.28 -81.25 -35.16
C GLN A 9 -9.72 -79.82 -34.85
N ALA A 10 -8.84 -79.04 -34.24
CA ALA A 10 -9.02 -77.61 -34.16
C ALA A 10 -9.28 -77.12 -35.59
N LYS A 11 -10.47 -76.54 -35.84
CA LYS A 11 -10.77 -75.88 -37.11
C LYS A 11 -9.63 -74.88 -37.35
N LEU A 12 -8.74 -75.19 -38.30
CA LEU A 12 -7.63 -74.34 -38.68
C LEU A 12 -8.23 -73.10 -39.35
N VAL A 13 -8.43 -72.05 -38.55
CA VAL A 13 -8.84 -70.74 -39.05
C VAL A 13 -7.76 -70.27 -40.02
N PRO A 14 -8.10 -69.96 -41.30
CA PRO A 14 -7.13 -69.53 -42.29
C PRO A 14 -6.32 -68.34 -41.78
N MET A 15 -5.01 -68.31 -42.08
CA MET A 15 -4.10 -67.28 -41.58
C MET A 15 -4.56 -65.86 -41.99
N SER A 16 -5.20 -65.74 -43.16
CA SER A 16 -5.85 -64.51 -43.64
C SER A 16 -6.97 -64.00 -42.72
N VAL A 17 -7.75 -64.90 -42.12
CA VAL A 17 -8.83 -64.56 -41.17
C VAL A 17 -8.25 -64.08 -39.84
N LYS A 18 -7.15 -64.68 -39.35
CA LYS A 18 -6.44 -64.20 -38.15
C LYS A 18 -5.86 -62.80 -38.35
N ILE A 19 -5.25 -62.54 -39.51
CA ILE A 19 -4.71 -61.21 -39.86
C ILE A 19 -5.82 -60.16 -39.95
N ALA A 20 -6.94 -60.48 -40.59
CA ALA A 20 -8.09 -59.57 -40.69
C ALA A 20 -8.69 -59.25 -39.31
N GLN A 21 -8.77 -60.25 -38.42
CA GLN A 21 -9.29 -60.07 -37.07
C GLN A 21 -8.35 -59.24 -36.20
N GLU A 22 -7.04 -59.42 -36.33
CA GLU A 22 -6.05 -58.58 -35.64
C GLU A 22 -6.07 -57.13 -36.15
N GLN A 23 -6.25 -56.92 -37.46
CA GLN A 23 -6.41 -55.58 -38.03
C GLN A 23 -7.69 -54.88 -37.56
N ASN A 24 -8.81 -55.61 -37.46
CA ASN A 24 -10.06 -55.06 -36.92
C ASN A 24 -9.93 -54.72 -35.44
N ASN A 25 -9.32 -55.60 -34.63
CA ASN A 25 -9.09 -55.32 -33.22
C ASN A 25 -8.19 -54.09 -33.02
N LYS A 26 -7.13 -53.92 -33.85
CA LYS A 26 -6.28 -52.72 -33.83
C LYS A 26 -7.04 -51.46 -34.22
N LYS A 27 -7.94 -51.54 -35.20
CA LYS A 27 -8.81 -50.42 -35.60
C LYS A 27 -9.78 -50.04 -34.48
N GLU A 28 -10.39 -51.01 -33.82
CA GLU A 28 -11.29 -50.79 -32.69
C GLU A 28 -10.55 -50.19 -31.49
N GLU A 29 -9.35 -50.68 -31.16
CA GLU A 29 -8.51 -50.10 -30.12
C GLU A 29 -8.12 -48.65 -30.41
N LEU A 30 -7.79 -48.36 -31.68
CA LEU A 30 -7.42 -47.01 -32.11
C LEU A 30 -8.63 -46.08 -32.07
N ALA A 31 -9.80 -46.54 -32.50
CA ALA A 31 -11.06 -45.80 -32.40
C ALA A 31 -11.45 -45.52 -30.94
N ALA A 32 -11.29 -46.51 -30.05
CA ALA A 32 -11.54 -46.34 -28.60
C ALA A 32 -10.57 -45.33 -27.96
N LYS A 33 -9.28 -45.37 -28.33
CA LYS A 33 -8.26 -44.41 -27.87
C LYS A 33 -8.58 -42.98 -28.35
N MET A 34 -8.99 -42.81 -29.60
CA MET A 34 -9.40 -41.51 -30.13
C MET A 34 -10.64 -40.97 -29.43
N SER A 35 -11.67 -41.80 -29.24
CA SER A 35 -12.89 -41.42 -28.51
C SER A 35 -12.61 -41.02 -27.04
N ALA A 36 -11.73 -41.75 -26.36
CA ALA A 36 -11.31 -41.40 -25.01
C ALA A 36 -10.50 -40.10 -24.95
N ALA A 37 -9.64 -39.84 -25.94
CA ALA A 37 -8.89 -38.60 -26.06
C ALA A 37 -9.82 -37.40 -26.31
N ASP A 38 -10.81 -37.53 -27.18
CA ASP A 38 -11.83 -36.50 -27.44
C ASP A 38 -12.62 -36.18 -26.17
N LYS A 39 -13.10 -37.22 -25.47
CA LYS A 39 -13.83 -37.04 -24.20
C LYS A 39 -13.00 -36.28 -23.16
N LYS A 40 -11.73 -36.66 -23.00
CA LYS A 40 -10.79 -35.99 -22.10
C LYS A 40 -10.55 -34.52 -22.50
N TRP A 41 -10.46 -34.23 -23.79
CA TRP A 41 -10.31 -32.87 -24.30
C TRP A 41 -11.55 -32.01 -24.00
N TYR A 42 -12.76 -32.54 -24.23
CA TYR A 42 -14.01 -31.84 -23.89
C TYR A 42 -14.13 -31.56 -22.38
N GLU A 43 -13.79 -32.53 -21.53
CA GLU A 43 -13.79 -32.37 -20.07
C GLU A 43 -12.78 -31.29 -19.61
N GLN A 44 -11.56 -31.32 -20.15
CA GLN A 44 -10.54 -30.29 -19.86
C GLN A 44 -10.97 -28.90 -20.31
N ARG A 45 -11.58 -28.79 -21.50
CA ARG A 45 -12.08 -27.51 -22.03
C ARG A 45 -13.24 -26.98 -21.19
N ALA A 46 -14.15 -27.84 -20.76
CA ALA A 46 -15.23 -27.46 -19.84
C ALA A 46 -14.70 -26.98 -18.49
N ALA A 47 -13.70 -27.67 -17.91
CA ALA A 47 -13.04 -27.26 -16.67
C ALA A 47 -12.34 -25.89 -16.80
N LEU A 48 -11.62 -25.67 -17.90
CA LEU A 48 -10.97 -24.38 -18.17
C LEU A 48 -11.99 -23.24 -18.33
N ASN A 49 -13.07 -23.47 -19.07
CA ASN A 49 -14.14 -22.50 -19.23
C ASN A 49 -14.80 -22.14 -17.89
N LYS A 50 -14.99 -23.14 -17.01
CA LYS A 50 -15.52 -22.94 -15.66
C LYS A 50 -14.58 -22.09 -14.80
N ILE A 51 -13.28 -22.40 -14.80
CA ILE A 51 -12.28 -21.61 -14.07
C ILE A 51 -12.25 -20.16 -14.60
N GLN A 52 -12.35 -19.97 -15.91
CA GLN A 52 -12.33 -18.65 -16.51
C GLN A 52 -13.59 -17.84 -16.16
N SER A 53 -14.77 -18.47 -16.15
CA SER A 53 -16.01 -17.80 -15.77
C SER A 53 -16.03 -17.44 -14.29
N GLU A 54 -15.53 -18.31 -13.41
CA GLU A 54 -15.37 -18.04 -11.98
C GLU A 54 -14.40 -16.88 -11.71
N LYS A 55 -13.24 -16.86 -12.40
CA LYS A 55 -12.28 -15.75 -12.31
C LYS A 55 -12.90 -14.43 -12.78
N LYS A 56 -13.68 -14.44 -13.86
CA LYS A 56 -14.38 -13.25 -14.36
C LYS A 56 -15.44 -12.76 -13.38
N ALA A 57 -16.22 -13.68 -12.81
CA ALA A 57 -17.22 -13.35 -11.80
C ALA A 57 -16.59 -12.78 -10.52
N ALA A 58 -15.50 -13.40 -10.03
CA ALA A 58 -14.75 -12.90 -8.87
C ALA A 58 -14.16 -11.52 -9.11
N TRP A 59 -13.60 -11.28 -10.31
CA TRP A 59 -13.09 -9.96 -10.68
C TRP A 59 -14.20 -8.91 -10.74
N ASN A 60 -15.34 -9.23 -11.37
CA ASN A 60 -16.49 -8.32 -11.41
C ASN A 60 -17.02 -7.99 -10.00
N LYS A 61 -17.11 -9.00 -9.12
CA LYS A 61 -17.52 -8.81 -7.72
C LYS A 61 -16.55 -7.88 -6.98
N LEU A 62 -15.25 -8.07 -7.13
CA LEU A 62 -14.23 -7.21 -6.54
C LEU A 62 -14.34 -5.76 -7.02
N GLN A 63 -14.63 -5.54 -8.31
CA GLN A 63 -14.82 -4.18 -8.85
C GLN A 63 -16.05 -3.50 -8.26
N LEU A 64 -17.17 -4.22 -8.12
CA LEU A 64 -18.39 -3.69 -7.50
C LEU A 64 -18.18 -3.35 -6.02
N GLU A 65 -17.50 -4.22 -5.27
CA GLU A 65 -17.17 -3.97 -3.86
C GLU A 65 -16.24 -2.75 -3.70
N LYS A 66 -15.24 -2.59 -4.57
CA LYS A 66 -14.38 -1.40 -4.57
C LYS A 66 -15.18 -0.12 -4.84
N LYS A 67 -16.04 -0.14 -5.86
CA LYS A 67 -16.88 1.01 -6.20
C LYS A 67 -17.82 1.38 -5.05
N ALA A 68 -18.48 0.40 -4.43
CA ALA A 68 -19.35 0.64 -3.29
C ALA A 68 -18.59 1.19 -2.07
N ALA A 69 -17.36 0.71 -1.82
CA ALA A 69 -16.51 1.23 -0.76
C ALA A 69 -16.06 2.68 -1.03
N GLU A 70 -15.74 3.03 -2.27
CA GLU A 70 -15.41 4.40 -2.68
C GLU A 70 -16.61 5.35 -2.55
N GLU A 71 -17.81 4.93 -2.97
CA GLU A 71 -19.04 5.71 -2.82
C GLU A 71 -19.37 5.96 -1.34
N LYS A 72 -19.24 4.94 -0.49
CA LYS A 72 -19.42 5.08 0.95
C LYS A 72 -18.41 6.05 1.56
N LYS A 73 -17.11 5.91 1.22
CA LYS A 73 -16.06 6.84 1.67
C LYS A 73 -16.37 8.29 1.25
N LEU A 74 -16.85 8.49 0.03
CA LEU A 74 -17.22 9.81 -0.47
C LEU A 74 -18.41 10.40 0.28
N ALA A 75 -19.42 9.59 0.61
CA ALA A 75 -20.55 10.01 1.42
C ALA A 75 -20.13 10.39 2.86
N ASP A 76 -19.31 9.55 3.50
CA ASP A 76 -18.78 9.81 4.85
C ASP A 76 -17.93 11.09 4.88
N LYS A 77 -17.11 11.31 3.84
CA LYS A 77 -16.34 12.55 3.64
C LYS A 77 -17.25 13.78 3.55
N LYS A 78 -18.32 13.74 2.74
CA LYS A 78 -19.27 14.85 2.62
C LYS A 78 -19.97 15.18 3.94
N ILE A 79 -20.42 14.16 4.68
CA ILE A 79 -21.05 14.35 6.00
C ILE A 79 -20.08 15.00 6.98
N THR A 80 -18.82 14.55 6.99
CA THR A 80 -17.77 15.10 7.85
C THR A 80 -17.52 16.57 7.51
N GLU A 81 -17.40 16.91 6.23
CA GLU A 81 -17.19 18.28 5.76
C GLU A 81 -18.39 19.18 6.07
N GLU A 82 -19.62 18.72 5.90
CA GLU A 82 -20.83 19.48 6.26
C GLU A 82 -20.91 19.76 7.77
N ASN A 83 -20.57 18.78 8.61
CA ASN A 83 -20.53 18.97 10.07
C ASN A 83 -19.44 19.97 10.47
N ALA A 84 -18.25 19.88 9.86
CA ALA A 84 -17.18 20.83 10.09
C ALA A 84 -17.56 22.25 9.64
N LYS A 85 -18.23 22.39 8.49
CA LYS A 85 -18.75 23.69 8.00
C LYS A 85 -19.71 24.33 9.01
N LYS A 86 -20.65 23.55 9.56
CA LYS A 86 -21.58 24.03 10.61
C LYS A 86 -20.84 24.53 11.84
N LEU A 87 -19.83 23.79 12.31
CA LEU A 87 -19.01 24.19 13.47
C LEU A 87 -18.17 25.43 13.16
N ALA A 88 -17.55 25.47 11.98
CA ALA A 88 -16.74 26.58 11.52
C ALA A 88 -17.53 27.90 11.39
N ALA A 89 -18.86 27.85 11.20
CA ALA A 89 -19.72 29.03 11.20
C ALA A 89 -19.98 29.60 12.59
N THR A 90 -19.70 28.84 13.66
CA THR A 90 -19.89 29.26 15.06
C THR A 90 -18.61 29.78 15.71
N ILE A 91 -17.45 29.60 15.07
CA ILE A 91 -16.14 29.94 15.61
C ILE A 91 -15.73 31.35 15.12
N GLN A 92 -15.29 32.19 16.06
CA GLN A 92 -14.65 33.47 15.77
C GLN A 92 -13.14 33.27 15.64
N TYR A 93 -12.65 32.97 14.44
CA TYR A 93 -11.24 32.65 14.20
C TYR A 93 -10.30 33.84 14.45
N GLU A 94 -10.82 35.06 14.41
CA GLU A 94 -10.06 36.27 14.75
C GLU A 94 -9.61 36.28 16.21
N CYS A 95 -10.35 35.58 17.07
CA CYS A 95 -10.15 35.51 18.53
C CYS A 95 -9.36 34.27 18.99
N ILE A 96 -9.09 33.31 18.09
CA ILE A 96 -8.28 32.12 18.38
C ILE A 96 -6.81 32.50 18.53
N GLN A 97 -6.07 31.73 19.35
CA GLN A 97 -4.64 31.96 19.51
C GLN A 97 -3.91 31.80 18.16
N LYS A 98 -3.24 32.87 17.71
CA LYS A 98 -2.53 32.89 16.42
C LYS A 98 -1.12 32.33 16.55
N HIS A 99 -0.66 31.67 15.50
CA HIS A 99 0.73 31.25 15.33
C HIS A 99 1.18 31.63 13.91
N TYR A 100 2.40 32.17 13.76
CA TYR A 100 2.87 32.70 12.47
C TYR A 100 3.00 31.64 11.37
N ALA A 101 3.20 30.37 11.75
CA ALA A 101 3.21 29.25 10.82
C ALA A 101 1.80 28.82 10.36
N ILE A 102 0.72 29.38 10.91
CA ILE A 102 -0.65 29.00 10.54
C ILE A 102 -1.30 30.12 9.73
N VAL A 103 -1.89 29.74 8.60
CA VAL A 103 -2.77 30.61 7.82
C VAL A 103 -4.07 29.85 7.54
N LEU A 104 -5.19 30.47 7.90
CA LEU A 104 -6.50 29.98 7.53
C LEU A 104 -6.87 30.58 6.16
N ARG A 105 -7.07 29.72 5.15
CA ARG A 105 -7.55 30.14 3.84
C ARG A 105 -9.03 29.82 3.70
N GLU A 106 -9.78 30.78 3.23
CA GLU A 106 -11.22 30.65 3.01
C GLU A 106 -11.51 30.70 1.51
N ASN A 107 -12.34 29.78 1.04
CA ASN A 107 -12.85 29.76 -0.32
C ASN A 107 -14.36 29.50 -0.27
N GLY A 108 -15.14 30.57 -0.20
CA GLY A 108 -16.55 30.50 0.17
C GLY A 108 -16.71 29.91 1.58
N ASP A 109 -17.54 28.88 1.72
CA ASP A 109 -17.80 28.22 3.00
C ASP A 109 -16.70 27.22 3.40
N GLU A 110 -15.73 26.97 2.52
CA GLU A 110 -14.65 26.01 2.78
C GLU A 110 -13.46 26.69 3.42
N LYS A 111 -13.00 26.11 4.54
CA LYS A 111 -11.80 26.54 5.25
C LYS A 111 -10.69 25.51 5.09
N LYS A 112 -9.52 25.95 4.66
CA LYS A 112 -8.29 25.14 4.54
C LYS A 112 -7.22 25.72 5.46
N LEU A 113 -6.70 24.89 6.36
CA LEU A 113 -5.61 25.27 7.26
C LEU A 113 -4.27 25.02 6.56
N VAL A 114 -3.49 26.07 6.37
CA VAL A 114 -2.14 26.00 5.82
C VAL A 114 -1.14 26.14 6.96
N ILE A 115 -0.21 25.19 7.07
CA ILE A 115 0.81 25.13 8.11
C ILE A 115 2.19 25.15 7.47
N ASP A 116 2.95 26.22 7.66
CA ASP A 116 4.28 26.43 7.10
C ASP A 116 5.38 26.13 8.14
N LEU A 117 5.92 24.92 8.10
CA LEU A 117 7.00 24.44 8.96
C LEU A 117 8.36 24.79 8.37
N ASN A 118 8.90 25.94 8.76
CA ASN A 118 10.22 26.40 8.32
C ASN A 118 11.28 26.19 9.43
N PHE A 119 12.07 25.13 9.27
CA PHE A 119 13.14 24.78 10.21
C PHE A 119 14.51 25.41 9.89
N ILE A 120 14.57 26.30 8.89
CA ILE A 120 15.78 27.05 8.50
C ILE A 120 15.65 28.56 8.69
N ALA A 121 14.44 29.07 8.99
CA ALA A 121 14.21 30.46 9.33
C ALA A 121 14.95 30.85 10.62
N ASP A 122 15.10 32.16 10.83
CA ASP A 122 15.61 32.74 12.07
C ASP A 122 14.57 33.68 12.69
N PRO A 123 13.91 33.28 13.80
CA PRO A 123 13.98 31.97 14.44
C PRO A 123 13.24 30.87 13.63
N PRO A 124 13.60 29.58 13.79
CA PRO A 124 12.84 28.47 13.20
C PRO A 124 11.42 28.37 13.77
N THR A 125 10.52 27.66 13.07
CA THR A 125 9.15 27.39 13.53
C THR A 125 9.10 26.92 14.99
N ASP A 126 8.40 27.68 15.84
CA ASP A 126 8.17 27.33 17.24
C ASP A 126 7.10 26.22 17.32
N MET A 127 7.57 24.98 17.22
CA MET A 127 6.70 23.81 17.28
C MET A 127 5.93 23.69 18.60
N MET A 128 6.45 24.22 19.72
CA MET A 128 5.75 24.14 21.01
C MET A 128 4.57 25.10 21.04
N ALA A 129 4.76 26.34 20.60
CA ALA A 129 3.69 27.30 20.46
C ALA A 129 2.65 26.84 19.42
N LEU A 130 3.10 26.29 18.29
CA LEU A 130 2.24 25.71 17.27
C LEU A 130 1.32 24.60 17.84
N MET A 131 1.90 23.66 18.59
CA MET A 131 1.19 22.56 19.21
C MET A 131 0.12 23.00 20.22
N LYS A 132 0.29 24.18 20.84
CA LYS A 132 -0.67 24.74 21.78
C LYS A 132 -1.93 25.26 21.07
N VAL A 133 -1.78 25.79 19.86
CA VAL A 133 -2.89 26.44 19.12
C VAL A 133 -3.64 25.51 18.18
N LEU A 134 -2.97 24.47 17.66
CA LEU A 134 -3.57 23.54 16.68
C LEU A 134 -4.91 22.93 17.13
N PRO A 135 -5.10 22.53 18.42
CA PRO A 135 -6.36 21.94 18.86
C PRO A 135 -7.59 22.84 18.64
N GLU A 136 -7.42 24.17 18.64
CA GLU A 136 -8.52 25.12 18.43
C GLU A 136 -9.14 25.00 17.01
N TYR A 137 -8.41 24.41 16.06
CA TYR A 137 -8.85 24.20 14.68
C TYR A 137 -9.44 22.81 14.43
N ALA A 138 -9.19 21.83 15.32
CA ALA A 138 -9.39 20.41 15.04
C ALA A 138 -10.85 20.01 14.74
N SER A 139 -11.82 20.67 15.36
CA SER A 139 -13.25 20.34 15.22
C SER A 139 -13.89 20.90 13.95
N SER A 140 -13.27 21.89 13.32
CA SER A 140 -13.90 22.72 12.29
C SER A 140 -13.13 22.74 10.97
N ILE A 141 -11.92 22.19 10.95
CA ILE A 141 -11.07 22.08 9.77
C ILE A 141 -10.92 20.61 9.39
N THR A 142 -11.22 20.30 8.12
CA THR A 142 -11.03 18.97 7.54
C THR A 142 -10.00 18.94 6.41
N LYS A 143 -9.66 20.11 5.85
CA LYS A 143 -8.68 20.27 4.77
C LYS A 143 -7.42 20.94 5.32
N VAL A 144 -6.29 20.25 5.21
CA VAL A 144 -5.01 20.74 5.73
C VAL A 144 -3.96 20.70 4.63
N GLN A 145 -3.15 21.75 4.53
CA GLN A 145 -1.93 21.76 3.73
C GLN A 145 -0.75 22.03 4.65
N ILE A 146 0.31 21.25 4.49
CA ILE A 146 1.54 21.40 5.25
C ILE A 146 2.65 21.67 4.27
N LYS A 147 3.34 22.79 4.45
CA LYS A 147 4.58 23.08 3.73
C LYS A 147 5.74 22.93 4.68
N MET A 148 6.81 22.30 4.21
CA MET A 148 7.99 22.05 5.03
C MET A 148 9.23 22.53 4.34
N ILE A 149 10.05 23.27 5.09
CA ILE A 149 11.42 23.60 4.70
C ILE A 149 12.33 23.12 5.81
N GLN A 150 13.32 22.29 5.48
CA GLN A 150 14.26 21.76 6.44
C GLN A 150 15.70 21.88 5.95
N PRO A 151 16.68 21.99 6.87
CA PRO A 151 18.08 22.11 6.49
C PRO A 151 18.60 20.79 5.94
N MET A 152 19.61 20.86 5.07
CA MET A 152 20.38 19.69 4.63
C MET A 152 21.04 18.96 5.80
N GLN A 153 21.47 19.73 6.81
CA GLN A 153 22.11 19.25 8.02
C GLN A 153 21.50 19.92 9.25
N HIS A 154 21.11 19.12 10.24
CA HIS A 154 20.42 19.61 11.44
C HIS A 154 21.35 20.19 12.53
N GLY A 155 22.62 20.47 12.20
CA GLY A 155 23.65 20.96 13.13
C GLY A 155 24.17 19.90 14.12
N SER A 156 23.27 19.14 14.76
CA SER A 156 23.65 18.02 15.64
C SER A 156 22.59 16.91 15.67
N ARG A 157 22.99 15.73 16.15
CA ARG A 157 22.06 14.61 16.37
C ARG A 157 20.97 14.95 17.40
N ALA A 158 21.30 15.70 18.45
CA ALA A 158 20.35 16.10 19.48
C ALA A 158 19.27 17.03 18.91
N VAL A 159 19.67 18.02 18.09
CA VAL A 159 18.72 18.91 17.40
C VAL A 159 17.83 18.13 16.44
N TYR A 160 18.39 17.17 15.70
CA TYR A 160 17.59 16.30 14.84
C TYR A 160 16.56 15.48 15.64
N GLN A 161 16.96 14.84 16.73
CA GLN A 161 16.07 14.06 17.59
C GLN A 161 14.96 14.91 18.22
N GLN A 162 15.28 16.14 18.64
CA GLN A 162 14.26 17.08 19.10
C GLN A 162 13.23 17.38 18.01
N ARG A 163 13.66 17.59 16.75
CA ARG A 163 12.75 17.81 15.63
C ARG A 163 11.90 16.57 15.31
N VAL A 164 12.48 15.37 15.37
CA VAL A 164 11.74 14.10 15.24
C VAL A 164 10.64 14.01 16.32
N ASN A 165 10.96 14.30 17.58
CA ASN A 165 9.99 14.30 18.67
C ASN A 165 8.88 15.35 18.45
N ASN A 166 9.24 16.54 18.00
CA ASN A 166 8.27 17.59 17.68
C ASN A 166 7.33 17.15 16.54
N MET A 167 7.86 16.52 15.50
CA MET A 167 7.07 16.01 14.38
C MET A 167 6.15 14.84 14.79
N ASN A 168 6.59 13.94 15.68
CA ASN A 168 5.73 12.90 16.25
C ASN A 168 4.53 13.51 16.98
N LYS A 169 4.77 14.49 17.86
CA LYS A 169 3.71 15.21 18.57
C LYS A 169 2.79 15.95 17.60
N PHE A 170 3.35 16.59 16.57
CA PHE A 170 2.58 17.29 15.55
C PHE A 170 1.65 16.35 14.79
N VAL A 171 2.14 15.19 14.36
CA VAL A 171 1.31 14.14 13.73
C VAL A 171 0.25 13.59 14.68
N GLU A 172 0.55 13.46 15.97
CA GLU A 172 -0.43 13.07 16.99
C GLU A 172 -1.57 14.10 17.12
N GLN A 173 -1.27 15.40 17.06
CA GLN A 173 -2.32 16.43 17.01
C GLN A 173 -3.11 16.39 15.72
N LEU A 174 -2.46 16.22 14.56
CA LEU A 174 -3.19 16.08 13.30
C LEU A 174 -4.13 14.87 13.31
N ASN A 175 -3.81 13.82 14.07
CA ASN A 175 -4.68 12.65 14.25
C ASN A 175 -5.94 12.92 15.09
N SER A 176 -6.08 14.10 15.71
CA SER A 176 -7.34 14.53 16.35
C SER A 176 -8.29 15.25 15.37
N PHE A 177 -7.81 15.64 14.19
CA PHE A 177 -8.63 16.29 13.16
C PHE A 177 -9.42 15.24 12.39
N ALA A 178 -10.63 15.60 11.98
CA ALA A 178 -11.43 14.81 11.04
C ALA A 178 -10.99 15.09 9.59
N ILE A 179 -9.72 14.81 9.29
CA ILE A 179 -9.10 15.15 8.00
C ILE A 179 -9.79 14.41 6.86
N THR A 180 -10.19 15.16 5.83
CA THR A 180 -10.73 14.64 4.57
C THR A 180 -9.82 14.93 3.37
N GLU A 181 -8.88 15.86 3.52
CA GLU A 181 -7.86 16.23 2.53
C GLU A 181 -6.59 16.68 3.27
N LEU A 182 -5.46 16.08 2.91
CA LEU A 182 -4.15 16.46 3.44
C LEU A 182 -3.09 16.43 2.35
N ASP A 183 -2.53 17.61 2.08
CA ASP A 183 -1.44 17.81 1.14
C ASP A 183 -0.17 18.18 1.89
N ILE A 184 0.92 17.46 1.63
CA ILE A 184 2.23 17.73 2.21
C ILE A 184 3.17 18.13 1.08
N LEU A 185 3.75 19.31 1.17
CA LEU A 185 4.76 19.82 0.24
C LEU A 185 6.08 20.02 1.00
N VAL A 186 7.17 19.48 0.46
CA VAL A 186 8.51 19.65 1.04
C VAL A 186 9.42 20.37 0.07
N ASP A 187 9.97 21.49 0.50
CA ASP A 187 10.94 22.25 -0.28
C ASP A 187 12.33 21.66 -0.09
N ILE A 188 12.99 21.35 -1.21
CA ILE A 188 14.35 20.82 -1.25
C ILE A 188 15.23 21.68 -2.16
N ASP A 189 16.52 21.68 -1.88
CA ASP A 189 17.47 22.51 -2.64
C ASP A 189 17.77 21.91 -4.02
N ASN A 190 17.75 20.57 -4.13
CA ASN A 190 17.93 19.82 -5.37
C ASN A 190 17.38 18.40 -5.25
N GLU A 191 17.18 17.74 -6.38
CA GLU A 191 16.58 16.40 -6.48
C GLU A 191 17.32 15.31 -5.70
N ASN A 192 18.62 15.45 -5.42
CA ASN A 192 19.42 14.42 -4.73
C ASN A 192 19.39 14.56 -3.21
N ASN A 193 18.69 15.57 -2.68
CA ASN A 193 18.75 15.92 -1.27
C ASN A 193 17.69 15.23 -0.41
N PHE A 194 17.72 13.89 -0.37
CA PHE A 194 16.80 13.12 0.46
C PHE A 194 16.88 13.49 1.96
N GLN A 195 18.01 14.03 2.43
CA GLN A 195 18.13 14.48 3.82
C GLN A 195 17.07 15.54 4.15
N GLN A 196 16.70 16.39 3.18
CA GLN A 196 15.64 17.38 3.29
C GLN A 196 14.21 16.81 3.24
N LEU A 197 14.04 15.49 3.09
CA LEU A 197 12.72 14.84 3.18
C LEU A 197 12.52 14.09 4.51
N LYS A 198 13.57 13.89 5.30
CA LYS A 198 13.54 12.94 6.43
C LYS A 198 12.48 13.25 7.49
N LEU A 199 12.22 14.52 7.83
CA LEU A 199 11.21 14.83 8.84
C LEU A 199 9.79 14.57 8.33
N ALA A 200 9.56 14.64 7.02
CA ALA A 200 8.28 14.27 6.42
C ALA A 200 7.96 12.78 6.58
N ALA A 201 8.94 11.94 6.95
CA ALA A 201 8.68 10.54 7.30
C ALA A 201 7.65 10.40 8.44
N ALA A 202 7.55 11.40 9.34
CA ALA A 202 6.57 11.45 10.43
C ALA A 202 5.13 11.21 9.96
N PHE A 203 4.76 11.69 8.77
CA PHE A 203 3.38 11.57 8.26
C PHE A 203 2.95 10.13 7.97
N ASN A 204 3.89 9.17 7.94
CA ASN A 204 3.53 7.74 7.94
C ASN A 204 2.87 7.29 9.26
N GLY A 205 2.89 8.12 10.31
CA GLY A 205 2.17 7.92 11.58
C GLY A 205 0.75 8.49 11.60
N LEU A 206 0.26 9.07 10.50
CA LEU A 206 -1.12 9.54 10.41
C LEU A 206 -2.13 8.39 10.35
N LYS A 207 -3.28 8.57 11.01
CA LYS A 207 -4.46 7.70 10.91
C LYS A 207 -5.14 7.86 9.56
N PHE A 208 -5.26 9.09 9.07
CA PHE A 208 -5.71 9.37 7.71
C PHE A 208 -4.66 8.82 6.73
N GLN A 209 -5.07 7.94 5.80
CA GLN A 209 -4.15 7.22 4.90
C GLN A 209 -4.11 7.76 3.48
N ASP A 210 -5.10 8.58 3.12
CA ASP A 210 -5.32 9.09 1.76
C ASP A 210 -4.68 10.49 1.58
N TRP A 211 -3.53 10.72 2.22
CA TRP A 211 -2.73 11.94 2.08
C TRP A 211 -1.83 11.91 0.85
N CYS A 212 -1.52 13.09 0.32
CA CYS A 212 -0.57 13.28 -0.77
C CYS A 212 0.71 13.94 -0.26
N MET A 213 1.85 13.52 -0.80
CA MET A 213 3.15 14.13 -0.51
C MET A 213 3.86 14.45 -1.80
N GLU A 214 4.37 15.66 -1.90
CA GLU A 214 5.12 16.19 -3.04
C GLU A 214 6.40 16.85 -2.53
N TYR A 215 7.42 16.92 -3.37
CA TYR A 215 8.54 17.83 -3.16
C TYR A 215 8.62 18.84 -4.29
N GLN A 216 9.14 20.03 -3.98
CA GLN A 216 9.50 21.02 -4.98
C GLN A 216 10.97 21.41 -4.80
N ILE A 217 11.65 21.66 -5.91
CA ILE A 217 13.01 22.23 -5.87
C ILE A 217 12.84 23.73 -5.73
N MET A 218 13.47 24.38 -4.74
CA MET A 218 13.20 25.80 -4.40
C MET A 218 13.31 26.79 -5.58
N THR A 219 14.11 26.48 -6.58
CA THR A 219 14.29 27.30 -7.79
C THR A 219 13.28 27.02 -8.91
N SER A 220 12.36 26.07 -8.69
CA SER A 220 11.39 25.57 -9.65
C SER A 220 9.96 25.69 -9.10
N SER A 221 9.00 25.88 -9.99
CA SER A 221 7.57 25.78 -9.66
C SER A 221 7.00 24.37 -9.89
N GLU A 222 7.82 23.42 -10.31
CA GLU A 222 7.41 22.04 -10.52
C GLU A 222 7.29 21.29 -9.20
N HIS A 223 6.19 20.55 -9.07
CA HIS A 223 5.94 19.64 -7.96
C HIS A 223 6.13 18.20 -8.42
N TYR A 224 6.83 17.43 -7.62
CA TYR A 224 7.12 16.03 -7.90
C TYR A 224 6.46 15.13 -6.85
N PRO A 225 5.48 14.29 -7.25
CA PRO A 225 4.77 13.44 -6.31
C PRO A 225 5.69 12.34 -5.74
N ILE A 226 5.61 12.14 -4.42
CA ILE A 226 6.25 11.04 -3.72
C ILE A 226 5.24 9.91 -3.56
N GLU A 227 5.12 9.09 -4.60
CA GLU A 227 4.23 7.93 -4.56
C GLU A 227 4.65 6.93 -3.50
N ARG A 228 3.67 6.24 -2.90
CA ARG A 228 3.89 5.23 -1.86
C ARG A 228 4.91 4.17 -2.29
N TYR A 229 4.93 3.72 -3.54
CA TYR A 229 5.84 2.64 -3.98
C TYR A 229 7.12 3.13 -4.69
N SER A 230 7.29 4.45 -4.82
CA SER A 230 8.51 5.05 -5.35
C SER A 230 9.74 4.79 -4.47
N SER A 231 10.94 5.07 -4.99
CA SER A 231 12.19 5.00 -4.23
C SER A 231 12.13 5.90 -2.98
N TYR A 232 11.67 7.14 -3.12
CA TYR A 232 11.51 8.06 -1.99
C TYR A 232 10.43 7.61 -1.01
N GLY A 233 9.27 7.15 -1.48
CA GLY A 233 8.24 6.60 -0.59
C GLY A 233 8.72 5.40 0.23
N LYS A 234 9.51 4.49 -0.36
CA LYS A 234 10.14 3.36 0.35
C LYS A 234 11.17 3.84 1.38
N ARG A 235 12.04 4.78 1.01
CA ARG A 235 13.07 5.33 1.92
C ARG A 235 12.44 6.05 3.11
N LEU A 236 11.42 6.88 2.90
CA LEU A 236 10.70 7.58 3.96
C LEU A 236 10.02 6.61 4.94
N ARG A 237 9.40 5.53 4.44
CA ARG A 237 8.90 4.46 5.34
C ARG A 237 10.01 3.80 6.15
N GLY A 238 11.18 3.59 5.54
CA GLY A 238 12.37 3.11 6.24
C GLY A 238 12.74 4.04 7.39
N VAL A 239 12.89 5.33 7.10
CA VAL A 239 13.18 6.39 8.10
C VAL A 239 12.14 6.40 9.21
N TYR A 240 10.85 6.36 8.88
CA TYR A 240 9.76 6.33 9.87
C TYR A 240 9.93 5.15 10.84
N ARG A 241 10.16 3.93 10.31
CA ARG A 241 10.34 2.73 11.14
C ARG A 241 11.59 2.79 12.02
N THR A 242 12.69 3.37 11.53
CA THR A 242 13.99 3.37 12.23
C THR A 242 14.18 4.56 13.17
N GLU A 243 13.49 5.67 12.93
CA GLU A 243 13.74 6.93 13.63
C GLU A 243 12.50 7.48 14.35
N PHE A 244 11.28 7.17 13.90
CA PHE A 244 10.06 7.70 14.51
C PHE A 244 9.34 6.67 15.39
N VAL A 245 9.31 5.41 14.98
CA VAL A 245 8.66 4.31 15.74
C VAL A 245 9.52 3.80 16.89
N THR A 246 10.83 3.81 16.73
CA THR A 246 11.81 3.31 17.73
C THR A 246 11.83 4.13 19.02
N HIS A 247 11.18 5.30 19.05
CA HIS A 247 11.00 6.12 20.24
C HIS A 247 9.68 5.84 20.98
N LEU A 248 8.80 4.98 20.44
CA LEU A 248 7.57 4.52 21.11
C LEU A 248 7.77 3.22 21.91
N PHE A 249 8.83 2.46 21.63
CA PHE A 249 9.22 1.28 22.40
C PHE A 249 10.74 1.18 22.48
N PRO A 250 11.38 1.30 23.67
CA PRO A 250 12.79 0.96 23.80
C PRO A 250 12.93 -0.55 23.56
N VAL A 251 13.36 -0.93 22.36
CA VAL A 251 13.61 -2.33 22.03
C VAL A 251 14.89 -2.78 22.73
N GLN A 252 14.74 -3.31 23.95
CA GLN A 252 15.70 -4.23 24.57
C GLN A 252 15.72 -5.55 23.80
N PHE A 253 16.19 -5.59 22.54
CA PHE A 253 16.50 -6.88 21.89
C PHE A 253 17.55 -6.67 20.80
N ARG A 254 18.81 -6.58 21.22
CA ARG A 254 19.96 -7.07 20.46
C ARG A 254 21.04 -7.53 21.43
N HIS A 255 20.86 -8.71 22.01
CA HIS A 255 21.95 -9.61 22.44
C HIS A 255 21.38 -11.03 22.55
N MET A 256 21.23 -11.67 21.40
CA MET A 256 21.42 -13.11 21.23
C MET A 256 22.38 -13.17 20.04
N GLY A 257 23.68 -13.40 20.23
CA GLY A 257 24.23 -14.59 20.85
C GLY A 257 24.60 -15.54 19.72
N ASP A 258 25.60 -15.16 18.91
CA ASP A 258 26.21 -16.05 17.93
C ASP A 258 26.96 -17.15 18.71
N PRO A 259 26.64 -18.44 18.53
CA PRO A 259 27.50 -19.51 18.99
C PRO A 259 28.66 -19.63 18.00
N GLN A 260 29.87 -19.42 18.50
CA GLN A 260 31.10 -19.83 17.82
C GLN A 260 31.03 -21.33 17.55
N VAL A 261 30.97 -21.72 16.28
CA VAL A 261 31.27 -23.09 15.86
C VAL A 261 32.78 -23.18 15.68
N THR A 262 33.45 -23.69 16.70
CA THR A 262 34.79 -24.28 16.58
C THR A 262 34.59 -25.79 16.48
N GLU A 263 34.76 -26.35 15.28
CA GLU A 263 35.10 -27.76 15.16
C GLU A 263 36.30 -27.90 14.21
N ARG A 264 37.39 -28.32 14.83
CA ARG A 264 38.59 -28.86 14.21
C ARG A 264 38.21 -30.21 13.58
N TYR A 265 38.65 -30.46 12.36
CA TYR A 265 39.01 -31.81 11.94
C TYR A 265 40.35 -31.77 11.23
N GLU A 266 41.28 -32.50 11.82
CA GLU A 266 42.55 -32.92 11.26
C GLU A 266 42.30 -33.89 10.10
N HIS A 267 42.98 -33.68 8.97
CA HIS A 267 43.75 -34.68 8.22
C HIS A 267 44.56 -34.00 7.12
#